data_AF-A9DUQ8-F1
#
_entry.id   AF-A9DUQ8-F1
#
_cell.length_a   1.000
_cell.length_b   1.000
_cell.length_c   1.000
_cell.angle_alpha   90.00
_cell.angle_beta   90.00
_cell.angle_gamma   90.00
#
_symmetry.space_group_name_H-M   'P 1'
#
loop_
_entity.id
_entity.type
_entity.pdbx_description
1 polymer ?
#
loop_
_entity_poly.entity_id
_entity_poly.type
_entity_poly.pdbx_seq_one_letter_code
_entity_poly.pdbx_strand_id
1 'polypeptide(L)' 'MKSKYTTAFYFFLVFFGGGLLLFREEIQGEKQIVITVIAVCAMMFGLYKVTSMQTSNKRREYDNQEYFNREKYEAEEEE' A
#
# COMPACT_ATOMS: atom_id res chain seq x y z
N MET A 1 -5.27 13.26 -12.73
CA MET A 1 -5.89 13.81 -11.49
C MET A 1 -4.78 14.11 -10.49
N LYS A 2 -4.75 15.31 -9.90
CA LYS A 2 -3.73 15.71 -8.91
C LYS A 2 -3.66 14.67 -7.77
N SER A 3 -2.46 14.19 -7.47
CA SER A 3 -2.11 13.10 -6.52
C SER A 3 -2.86 13.06 -5.17
N LYS A 4 -3.40 14.20 -4.70
CA LYS A 4 -4.22 14.27 -3.48
C LYS A 4 -5.55 13.53 -3.57
N TYR A 5 -6.19 13.46 -4.74
CA TYR A 5 -7.50 12.80 -4.87
C TYR A 5 -7.39 11.27 -5.02
N THR A 6 -6.23 10.76 -5.43
CA THR A 6 -5.99 9.32 -5.60
C THR A 6 -5.83 8.60 -4.26
N THR A 7 -5.21 9.22 -3.25
CA THR A 7 -5.07 8.62 -1.91
C THR A 7 -6.40 8.45 -1.20
N ALA A 8 -7.26 9.48 -1.25
CA ALA A 8 -8.60 9.42 -0.67
C ALA A 8 -9.43 8.29 -1.29
N PHE A 9 -9.29 8.07 -2.60
CA PHE A 9 -9.94 6.97 -3.31
C PHE A 9 -9.46 5.59 -2.83
N TYR A 10 -8.16 5.42 -2.57
CA TYR A 10 -7.65 4.15 -2.05
C TYR A 10 -8.11 3.86 -0.62
N PHE A 11 -8.14 4.87 0.25
CA PHE A 11 -8.72 4.71 1.59
C PHE A 11 -10.22 4.40 1.51
N PHE A 12 -10.96 5.06 0.63
CA PHE A 12 -12.36 4.75 0.38
C PHE A 12 -12.56 3.29 0.01
N LEU A 13 -11.73 2.72 -0.88
CA LEU A 13 -11.80 1.29 -1.25
C LEU A 13 -11.57 0.36 -0.05
N VAL A 14 -10.65 0.71 0.86
CA VAL A 14 -10.39 -0.07 2.08
C VAL A 14 -11.58 -0.01 3.03
N PHE A 15 -12.08 1.19 3.33
CA PHE A 15 -13.21 1.36 4.26
C PHE A 15 -14.52 0.81 3.69
N PHE A 16 -14.76 0.97 2.39
CA PHE A 16 -15.94 0.43 1.72
C PHE A 16 -15.92 -1.10 1.70
N GLY A 17 -14.77 -1.71 1.36
CA GLY A 17 -14.62 -3.16 1.42
C GLY A 17 -14.77 -3.71 2.85
N GLY A 18 -14.16 -3.06 3.84
CA GLY A 18 -14.34 -3.42 5.25
C GLY A 18 -15.78 -3.29 5.72
N GLY A 19 -16.48 -2.20 5.35
CA GLY A 19 -17.88 -1.98 5.65
C GLY A 19 -18.80 -3.05 5.05
N LEU A 20 -18.58 -3.45 3.79
CA LEU A 20 -19.33 -4.53 3.15
C LEU A 20 -19.18 -5.87 3.89
N LEU A 21 -18.03 -6.13 4.50
CA LEU A 21 -17.83 -7.34 5.30
C LEU A 21 -18.55 -7.29 6.65
N LEU A 22 -18.75 -6.11 7.23
CA LEU A 22 -19.49 -5.95 8.49
C LEU A 22 -21.00 -6.23 8.30
N PHE A 23 -21.56 -5.84 7.16
CA PHE A 23 -22.97 -6.11 6.81
C PHE A 23 -23.16 -7.44 6.06
N ARG A 24 -22.12 -8.29 6.01
CA ARG A 24 -22.16 -9.58 5.32
C ARG A 24 -23.22 -10.51 5.87
N GLU A 25 -23.53 -10.43 7.16
CA GLU A 25 -24.53 -11.29 7.81
C GLU A 25 -25.97 -10.93 7.44
N GLU A 26 -26.22 -9.68 7.05
CA GLU A 26 -27.55 -9.23 6.58
C GLU A 26 -27.84 -9.69 5.13
N ILE A 27 -26.79 -10.07 4.38
CA ILE A 27 -26.91 -10.52 3.00
C ILE A 27 -26.93 -12.05 2.97
N GLN A 28 -28.10 -12.62 2.70
CA GLN A 28 -28.29 -14.08 2.59
C GLN A 28 -28.11 -14.60 1.15
N GLY A 29 -27.55 -15.80 1.02
CA GLY A 29 -27.48 -16.58 -0.24
C GLY A 29 -26.21 -16.35 -1.07
N GLU A 30 -26.24 -16.77 -2.34
CA GLU A 30 -25.07 -16.74 -3.27
C GLU A 30 -24.46 -15.34 -3.44
N LYS A 31 -25.27 -14.28 -3.30
CA LYS A 31 -24.83 -12.88 -3.38
C LYS A 31 -23.84 -12.51 -2.27
N GLN A 32 -23.91 -13.18 -1.13
CA GLN A 32 -22.99 -12.98 0.00
C GLN A 32 -21.55 -13.31 -0.38
N ILE A 33 -21.35 -14.43 -1.09
CA ILE A 33 -20.03 -14.88 -1.53
C ILE A 33 -19.45 -13.88 -2.53
N VAL A 34 -20.25 -13.47 -3.51
CA VAL A 34 -19.83 -12.49 -4.52
C VAL A 34 -19.43 -11.16 -3.89
N ILE A 35 -20.24 -10.65 -2.95
CA ILE A 35 -19.95 -9.39 -2.24
C ILE A 35 -18.70 -9.52 -1.37
N THR A 36 -18.50 -10.67 -0.73
CA THR A 36 -17.28 -10.95 0.06
C THR A 36 -16.04 -10.92 -0.82
N VAL A 37 -16.08 -11.55 -2.00
CA VAL A 37 -14.96 -11.55 -2.96
C VAL A 37 -14.64 -10.12 -3.43
N ILE A 38 -15.67 -9.34 -3.79
CA ILE A 38 -15.50 -7.94 -4.21
C ILE A 38 -14.90 -7.10 -3.08
N ALA A 39 -15.40 -7.25 -1.86
CA ALA A 39 -14.92 -6.53 -0.69
C ALA A 39 -13.44 -6.82 -0.40
N VAL A 40 -13.04 -8.10 -0.45
CA VAL A 40 -11.65 -8.53 -0.26
C VAL A 40 -10.74 -7.96 -1.35
N CYS A 41 -11.15 -8.02 -2.62
CA CYS A 41 -10.39 -7.44 -3.73
C CYS A 41 -10.22 -5.92 -3.58
N ALA A 42 -11.27 -5.20 -3.21
CA ALA A 42 -11.23 -3.76 -2.99
C ALA A 42 -10.27 -3.38 -1.84
N MET A 43 -10.31 -4.12 -0.73
CA MET A 43 -9.40 -3.91 0.39
C MET A 43 -7.95 -4.21 0.02
N MET A 44 -7.67 -5.35 -0.63
CA MET A 44 -6.31 -5.71 -1.04
C MET A 44 -5.72 -4.66 -1.99
N PHE A 45 -6.50 -4.20 -2.98
CA PHE A 45 -6.05 -3.18 -3.92
C PHE A 45 -5.82 -1.82 -3.25
N GLY A 46 -6.76 -1.40 -2.40
CA GLY A 46 -6.65 -0.15 -1.64
C GLY A 46 -5.43 -0.13 -0.73
N LEU A 47 -5.23 -1.21 0.05
CA LEU A 47 -4.05 -1.39 0.92
C LEU A 47 -2.77 -1.42 0.11
N TYR A 48 -2.71 -2.19 -0.98
CA TYR A 48 -1.53 -2.25 -1.84
C TYR A 48 -1.14 -0.86 -2.34
N LYS A 49 -2.10 -0.05 -2.80
CA LYS A 49 -1.83 1.31 -3.28
C LYS A 49 -1.38 2.24 -2.17
N VAL A 50 -2.04 2.24 -1.02
CA VAL A 50 -1.62 3.04 0.15
C VAL A 50 -0.21 2.67 0.58
N THR A 51 0.09 1.38 0.73
CA THR A 51 1.42 0.89 1.09
C THR A 51 2.45 1.24 0.03
N SER A 52 2.15 1.07 -1.27
CA SER A 52 3.08 1.45 -2.35
C SER A 52 3.39 2.95 -2.36
N MET A 53 2.42 3.81 -2.02
CA MET A 53 2.63 5.26 -1.93
C MET A 53 3.45 5.62 -0.70
N GLN A 54 3.23 4.93 0.43
CA GLN A 54 4.04 5.10 1.65
C GLN A 54 5.48 4.61 1.41
N THR A 55 5.67 3.48 0.75
CA THR A 55 6.98 2.93 0.39
C THR A 55 7.67 3.73 -0.72
N SER A 56 6.93 4.30 -1.68
CA SER A 56 7.47 5.21 -2.68
C SER A 56 7.87 6.57 -2.10
N ASN A 57 7.29 6.97 -0.96
CA ASN A 57 7.63 8.21 -0.26
C ASN A 57 8.65 7.99 0.87
N LYS A 58 8.95 6.74 1.24
CA LYS A 58 10.29 6.42 1.76
C LYS A 58 11.23 6.77 0.62
N ARG A 59 12.09 7.76 0.84
CA ARG A 59 13.20 8.04 -0.08
C ARG A 59 13.77 6.70 -0.54
N ARG A 60 14.03 6.63 -1.83
CA ARG A 60 14.87 5.63 -2.49
C ARG A 60 16.32 5.73 -1.98
N GLU A 61 16.51 5.84 -0.66
CA GLU A 61 17.81 5.91 0.02
C GLU A 61 18.49 4.54 0.08
N TYR A 62 17.82 3.47 -0.36
CA TYR A 62 18.32 2.10 -0.27
C TYR A 62 18.35 1.35 -1.60
N ASP A 63 18.59 2.02 -2.72
CA ASP A 63 18.90 1.30 -3.98
C ASP A 63 20.40 1.33 -4.34
N ASN A 64 21.24 2.25 -3.79
CA ASN A 64 22.62 2.45 -4.30
C ASN A 64 23.71 2.82 -3.27
N GLN A 65 23.50 2.78 -1.95
CA GLN A 65 24.49 3.32 -0.99
C GLN A 65 25.26 2.30 -0.12
N GLU A 66 25.06 0.98 -0.28
CA GLU A 66 25.96 0.01 0.38
C GLU A 66 27.26 -0.24 -0.40
N TYR A 67 27.27 -0.01 -1.72
CA TYR A 67 28.45 -0.31 -2.55
C TYR A 67 29.46 0.85 -2.71
N PHE A 68 29.11 2.08 -2.34
CA PHE A 68 29.95 3.27 -2.57
C PHE A 68 30.59 3.88 -1.32
N ASN A 69 30.38 3.29 -0.14
CA ASN A 69 30.96 3.83 1.09
C ASN A 69 32.29 3.18 1.50
N ARG A 70 32.71 2.07 0.89
CA ARG A 70 34.00 1.46 1.24
C ARG A 70 35.18 2.34 0.84
N GLU A 71 35.17 2.88 -0.37
CA GLU A 71 36.24 3.79 -0.84
C GLU A 71 36.30 5.09 -0.03
N LYS A 72 35.15 5.56 0.51
CA LYS A 72 35.09 6.76 1.33
C LYS A 72 35.67 6.54 2.74
N TYR A 73 35.51 5.35 3.32
CA TYR A 73 36.08 5.00 4.62
C TYR A 73 37.57 4.62 4.53
N GLU A 74 38.02 4.01 3.43
CA GLU A 74 39.46 3.72 3.23
C GLU A 74 40.29 5.01 3.04
N ALA A 75 39.73 6.06 2.43
CA ALA A 75 40.42 7.34 2.28
C ALA A 75 40.51 8.19 3.57
N GLU A 76 39.64 7.95 4.57
CA GLU A 76 39.70 8.61 5.88
C GLU A 76 40.64 7.90 6.88
N GLU A 77 41.08 6.67 6.59
CA GLU A 77 42.06 5.94 7.42
C GLU A 77 43.52 6.15 6.98
N GLU A 78 43.77 6.74 5.81
CA GLU A 78 45.12 7.02 5.28
C GLU A 78 45.62 8.48 5.44
N GLU A 79 44.85 9.39 6.05
CA GLU A 79 45.32 10.73 6.52
C GLU A 79 45.48 10.79 8.04
#